data_AF-A0A345PDS9-F1
#
_entry.id   AF-A0A345PDS9-F1
#
_cell.length_a   1.000
_cell.length_b   1.000
_cell.length_c   1.000
_cell.angle_alpha   90.00
_cell.angle_beta   90.00
_cell.angle_gamma   90.00
#
_symmetry.space_group_name_H-M   'P 1'
#
loop_
_entity.id
_entity.type
_entity.pdbx_description
1 polymer ?
#
loop_
_entity_poly.entity_id
_entity_poly.type
_entity_poly.pdbx_seq_one_letter_code
_entity_poly.pdbx_strand_id
1 'polypeptide(L)'
;MANNLSERVKTFLKKEEGYDVEFKRNLKGLSVDDLVAFANSPTGGTILVGVDESTDKDGKQVGEIVGCNIGDNEKLTILNKANDCHPSVDVEIHVENEGDTPFYRIEIPSGDHKPYSTFKGTYLIRGDGRNLPLNRGRLLNIFLEEQGETFINRFKKATEDLEGNIAELGSHIEATNEKIDMFEHNIVDLQDDLSVDIQEIIGNVHDLTNRTAYELDNIFESIKNTENLADETLNTSLDTFENVEKKISEMENDIQETKLVTNAILQHLGIEHPNITRSKEYIDSLVRTLYKNYKELIIKKLDSPTKQQVIEEYQNEMIKMLKYATKYKEEFIYENVKSAIEKMDFSDLDKLESKKE
;
A
#
# COMPACT_ATOMS: atom_id res chain seq x y z
N MET A 1 4.65 -71.31 90.51
CA MET A 1 4.59 -69.85 90.73
C MET A 1 5.27 -69.20 89.55
N ALA A 2 4.52 -68.91 88.49
CA ALA A 2 5.02 -68.19 87.31
C ALA A 2 4.73 -66.70 87.54
N ASN A 3 5.74 -65.91 87.88
CA ASN A 3 5.54 -64.53 88.35
C ASN A 3 6.32 -63.47 87.56
N ASN A 4 6.70 -63.75 86.31
CA ASN A 4 7.44 -62.81 85.46
C ASN A 4 6.62 -62.33 84.24
N LEU A 5 5.31 -62.14 84.41
CA LEU A 5 4.44 -61.51 83.41
C LEU A 5 4.36 -60.01 83.66
N SER A 6 4.50 -59.20 82.62
CA SER A 6 4.22 -57.77 82.70
C SER A 6 2.74 -57.48 83.03
N GLU A 7 2.47 -56.34 83.68
CA GLU A 7 1.10 -55.92 84.01
C GLU A 7 0.20 -55.81 82.77
N ARG A 8 0.78 -55.33 81.65
CA ARG A 8 0.09 -55.23 80.36
C ARG A 8 -0.43 -56.59 79.89
N VAL A 9 0.40 -57.63 79.98
CA VAL A 9 0.04 -59.00 79.62
C VAL A 9 -1.00 -59.57 80.58
N LYS A 10 -0.88 -59.33 81.89
CA LYS A 10 -1.90 -59.77 82.87
C LYS A 10 -3.27 -59.16 82.58
N THR A 11 -3.32 -57.93 82.08
CA THR A 11 -4.56 -57.30 81.63
C THR A 11 -5.08 -57.97 80.37
N PHE A 12 -4.23 -58.19 79.36
CA PHE A 12 -4.62 -58.79 78.09
C PHE A 12 -5.13 -60.23 78.23
N LEU A 13 -4.50 -61.07 79.04
CA LEU A 13 -4.94 -62.47 79.22
C LEU A 13 -6.35 -62.59 79.83
N LYS A 14 -6.86 -61.53 80.48
CA LYS A 14 -8.23 -61.47 81.04
C LYS A 14 -9.25 -60.85 80.07
N LYS A 15 -8.79 -60.35 78.92
CA LYS A 15 -9.60 -59.77 77.85
C LYS A 15 -9.80 -60.81 76.74
N GLU A 16 -10.88 -60.60 76.01
CA GLU A 16 -11.13 -61.26 74.73
C GLU A 16 -10.26 -60.59 73.65
N GLU A 17 -10.00 -61.29 72.55
CA GLU A 17 -9.38 -60.66 71.38
C GLU A 17 -10.23 -59.49 70.90
N GLY A 18 -9.57 -58.39 70.54
CA GLY A 18 -10.26 -57.13 70.33
C GLY A 18 -9.47 -56.15 69.50
N TYR A 19 -9.78 -54.87 69.66
CA TYR A 19 -9.11 -53.78 68.95
C TYR A 19 -7.63 -53.59 69.33
N ASP A 20 -7.23 -54.02 70.53
CA ASP A 20 -5.93 -53.76 71.12
C ASP A 20 -5.08 -55.04 71.29
N VAL A 21 -5.67 -56.23 71.19
CA VAL A 21 -4.96 -57.50 71.38
C VAL A 21 -5.44 -58.62 70.44
N GLU A 22 -4.49 -59.48 70.05
CA GLU A 22 -4.69 -60.73 69.29
C GLU A 22 -3.83 -61.84 69.93
N PHE A 23 -4.37 -63.05 70.03
CA PHE A 23 -3.67 -64.24 70.50
C PHE A 23 -3.35 -65.16 69.34
N LYS A 24 -2.10 -65.62 69.27
CA LYS A 24 -1.68 -66.65 68.33
C LYS A 24 -1.03 -67.77 69.10
N ARG A 25 -1.53 -68.99 68.93
CA ARG A 25 -0.94 -70.18 69.57
C ARG A 25 0.54 -70.36 69.25
N ASN A 26 0.98 -69.98 68.05
CA ASN A 26 2.38 -70.06 67.61
C ASN A 26 2.70 -69.09 66.45
N LEU A 27 3.99 -68.95 66.12
CA LEU A 27 4.49 -68.01 65.10
C LEU A 27 3.99 -68.28 63.67
N LYS A 28 3.52 -69.49 63.36
CA LYS A 28 2.91 -69.78 62.05
C LYS A 28 1.55 -69.10 61.93
N GLY A 29 0.86 -68.87 63.04
CA GLY A 29 -0.41 -68.16 63.09
C GLY A 29 -0.28 -66.64 62.96
N LEU A 30 0.89 -66.07 63.24
CA LEU A 30 1.16 -64.65 63.01
C LEU A 30 1.11 -64.35 61.50
N SER A 31 0.25 -63.44 61.05
CA SER A 31 0.16 -63.06 59.65
C SER A 31 0.61 -61.62 59.41
N VAL A 32 1.04 -61.30 58.19
CA VAL A 32 1.33 -59.92 57.77
C VAL A 32 0.05 -59.07 57.86
N ASP A 33 -1.10 -59.69 57.59
CA ASP A 33 -2.42 -59.10 57.72
C ASP A 33 -2.68 -58.54 59.13
N ASP A 34 -2.27 -59.26 60.18
CA ASP A 34 -2.39 -58.80 61.57
C ASP A 34 -1.52 -57.57 61.83
N LEU A 35 -0.28 -57.57 61.33
CA LEU A 35 0.65 -56.44 61.47
C LEU A 35 0.10 -55.18 60.80
N VAL A 36 -0.35 -55.32 59.56
CA VAL A 36 -0.96 -54.23 58.77
C VAL A 36 -2.23 -53.72 59.44
N ALA A 37 -3.08 -54.62 59.94
CA ALA A 37 -4.33 -54.25 60.60
C ALA A 37 -4.08 -53.40 61.85
N PHE A 38 -3.12 -53.77 62.69
CA PHE A 38 -2.76 -52.98 63.86
C PHE A 38 -2.04 -51.68 63.50
N ALA A 39 -1.10 -51.68 62.54
CA ALA A 39 -0.42 -50.47 62.11
C ALA A 39 -1.39 -49.41 61.54
N ASN A 40 -2.45 -49.84 60.86
CA ASN A 40 -3.52 -48.97 60.37
C ASN A 40 -4.51 -48.52 61.45
N SER A 41 -4.52 -49.16 62.62
CA SER A 41 -5.42 -48.78 63.70
C SER A 41 -5.00 -47.47 64.36
N PRO A 42 -5.95 -46.68 64.91
CA PRO A 42 -5.64 -45.42 65.58
C PRO A 42 -4.69 -45.57 66.78
N THR A 43 -4.71 -46.72 67.45
CA THR A 43 -3.97 -46.97 68.71
C THR A 43 -2.86 -48.01 68.57
N GLY A 44 -2.66 -48.59 67.39
CA GLY A 44 -1.83 -49.80 67.26
C GLY A 44 -2.47 -51.01 67.95
N GLY A 45 -1.65 -51.94 68.41
CA GLY A 45 -2.07 -53.05 69.26
C GLY A 45 -0.95 -54.00 69.67
N THR A 46 -1.32 -55.17 70.17
CA THR A 46 -0.38 -56.15 70.70
C THR A 46 -0.76 -57.56 70.26
N ILE A 47 0.21 -58.34 69.76
CA ILE A 47 0.02 -59.74 69.42
C ILE A 47 0.78 -60.60 70.44
N LEU A 48 0.08 -61.51 71.11
CA LEU A 48 0.69 -62.49 72.02
C LEU A 48 0.86 -63.83 71.29
N VAL A 49 2.09 -64.21 71.00
CA VAL A 49 2.41 -65.45 70.30
C VAL A 49 2.91 -66.51 71.28
N GLY A 50 2.19 -67.62 71.41
CA GLY A 50 2.33 -68.61 72.48
C GLY A 50 1.17 -68.55 73.49
N VAL A 51 0.06 -67.91 73.11
CA VAL A 51 -1.19 -67.85 73.88
C VAL A 51 -2.30 -68.41 73.01
N ASP A 52 -3.07 -69.35 73.55
CA ASP A 52 -4.27 -69.92 72.92
C ASP A 52 -5.53 -69.30 73.51
N GLU A 53 -6.64 -69.36 72.80
CA GLU A 53 -7.91 -68.87 73.31
C GLU A 53 -8.64 -70.00 74.06
N SER A 54 -9.03 -69.75 75.31
CA SER A 54 -9.82 -70.69 76.11
C SER A 54 -11.02 -69.99 76.74
N THR A 55 -11.98 -70.78 77.23
CA THR A 55 -13.19 -70.26 77.88
C THR A 55 -13.10 -70.47 79.37
N ASP A 56 -13.22 -69.39 80.16
CA ASP A 56 -13.27 -69.50 81.62
C ASP A 56 -14.61 -70.10 82.08
N LYS A 57 -14.71 -70.45 83.36
CA LYS A 57 -15.86 -71.08 84.01
C LYS A 57 -17.17 -70.29 83.85
N ASP A 58 -17.06 -68.98 83.61
CA ASP A 58 -18.18 -68.06 83.40
C ASP A 58 -18.56 -67.89 81.90
N GLY A 59 -17.95 -68.65 80.99
CA GLY A 59 -18.26 -68.60 79.56
C GLY A 59 -17.56 -67.48 78.77
N LYS A 60 -16.67 -66.72 79.41
CA LYS A 60 -15.91 -65.62 78.80
C LYS A 60 -14.64 -66.13 78.12
N GLN A 61 -14.28 -65.59 76.96
CA GLN A 61 -13.01 -65.90 76.32
C GLN A 61 -11.84 -65.25 77.07
N VAL A 62 -10.78 -66.01 77.30
CA VAL A 62 -9.56 -65.59 78.01
C VAL A 62 -8.34 -66.23 77.34
N GLY A 63 -7.17 -65.61 77.51
CA GLY A 63 -5.92 -66.13 76.98
C GLY A 63 -5.31 -67.18 77.91
N GLU A 64 -5.00 -68.36 77.37
CA GLU A 64 -4.25 -69.43 78.04
C GLU A 64 -2.82 -69.48 77.51
N ILE A 65 -1.82 -69.35 78.40
CA ILE A 65 -0.41 -69.41 78.01
C ILE A 65 -0.03 -70.85 77.71
N VAL A 66 0.28 -71.13 76.44
CA VAL A 66 0.77 -72.44 75.97
C VAL A 66 2.28 -72.45 75.69
N GLY A 67 2.87 -71.26 75.55
CA GLY A 67 4.29 -71.07 75.21
C GLY A 67 4.59 -71.22 73.72
N CYS A 68 5.76 -70.72 73.29
CA CYS A 68 6.31 -70.97 71.97
C CYS A 68 7.85 -71.00 71.99
N ASN A 69 8.47 -71.40 70.89
CA ASN A 69 9.93 -71.37 70.76
C ASN A 69 10.41 -69.92 70.76
N ILE A 70 11.42 -69.63 71.60
CA ILE A 70 12.08 -68.34 71.67
C ILE A 70 13.52 -68.50 71.17
N GLY A 71 13.95 -67.59 70.30
CA GLY A 71 15.24 -67.66 69.63
C GLY A 71 15.41 -66.60 68.56
N ASP A 72 16.62 -66.46 68.04
CA ASP A 72 16.95 -65.44 67.05
C ASP A 72 16.26 -65.70 65.70
N ASN A 73 16.08 -66.98 65.32
CA ASN A 73 15.37 -67.36 64.09
C ASN A 73 13.89 -66.95 64.15
N GLU A 74 13.27 -67.11 65.31
CA GLU A 74 11.89 -66.74 65.55
C GLU A 74 11.71 -65.22 65.55
N LYS A 75 12.60 -64.47 66.21
CA LYS A 75 12.63 -63.00 66.15
C LYS A 75 12.81 -62.51 64.71
N LEU A 76 13.76 -63.09 63.97
CA LEU A 76 14.00 -62.74 62.58
C LEU A 76 12.77 -63.01 61.71
N THR A 77 12.02 -64.08 61.99
CA THR A 77 10.75 -64.37 61.29
C THR A 77 9.71 -63.28 61.52
N ILE A 78 9.58 -62.75 62.74
CA ILE A 78 8.68 -61.64 63.05
C ILE A 78 9.12 -60.38 62.29
N LEU A 79 10.41 -60.04 62.37
CA LEU A 79 10.97 -58.86 61.70
C LEU A 79 10.83 -58.93 60.17
N ASN A 80 11.04 -60.09 59.57
CA ASN A 80 10.83 -60.28 58.13
C ASN A 80 9.37 -60.03 57.74
N LYS A 81 8.40 -60.54 58.52
CA LYS A 81 6.97 -60.27 58.27
C LYS A 81 6.63 -58.79 58.38
N ALA A 82 7.25 -58.07 59.31
CA ALA A 82 7.05 -56.64 59.50
C ALA A 82 7.66 -55.82 58.34
N ASN A 83 8.82 -56.24 57.83
CA ASN A 83 9.46 -55.66 56.64
C ASN A 83 8.73 -55.97 55.32
N ASP A 84 7.99 -57.08 55.26
CA ASP A 84 7.16 -57.43 54.08
C ASP A 84 5.90 -56.56 53.95
N CYS A 85 5.60 -55.71 54.93
CA CYS A 85 4.56 -54.69 54.85
C CYS A 85 5.01 -53.52 53.96
N HIS A 86 4.04 -52.77 53.43
CA HIS A 86 4.30 -51.54 52.68
C HIS A 86 3.42 -50.38 53.17
N PRO A 87 3.98 -49.35 53.82
CA PRO A 87 5.37 -49.26 54.31
C PRO A 87 5.75 -50.36 55.32
N SER A 88 7.03 -50.52 55.64
CA SER A 88 7.47 -51.47 56.67
C SER A 88 6.85 -51.11 58.03
N VAL A 89 6.36 -52.11 58.76
CA VAL A 89 5.73 -51.89 60.08
C VAL A 89 6.79 -51.97 61.16
N ASP A 90 6.82 -50.98 62.05
CA ASP A 90 7.65 -51.03 63.25
C ASP A 90 7.06 -52.00 64.27
N VAL A 91 7.91 -52.81 64.92
CA VAL A 91 7.49 -53.78 65.94
C VAL A 91 8.46 -53.80 67.12
N GLU A 92 7.92 -53.85 68.33
CA GLU A 92 8.70 -54.07 69.56
C GLU A 92 8.45 -55.50 70.07
N ILE A 93 9.51 -56.32 70.13
CA ILE A 93 9.40 -57.73 70.49
C ILE A 93 9.92 -57.96 71.90
N HIS A 94 9.06 -58.45 72.78
CA HIS A 94 9.40 -58.82 74.16
C HIS A 94 9.18 -60.31 74.39
N VAL A 95 9.99 -60.90 75.26
CA VAL A 95 9.79 -62.27 75.74
C VAL A 95 9.16 -62.18 77.12
N GLU A 96 8.08 -62.92 77.33
CA GLU A 96 7.32 -62.97 78.58
C GLU A 96 7.36 -64.38 79.15
N ASN A 97 7.23 -64.50 80.48
CA ASN A 97 7.24 -65.77 81.20
C ASN A 97 8.52 -66.62 80.99
N GLU A 98 9.69 -65.98 80.95
CA GLU A 98 10.97 -66.66 80.81
C GLU A 98 11.17 -67.73 81.91
N GLY A 99 11.53 -68.95 81.49
CA GLY A 99 11.86 -70.07 82.38
C GLY A 99 10.76 -71.11 82.62
N ASP A 100 9.51 -70.83 82.24
CA ASP A 100 8.40 -71.79 82.33
C ASP A 100 7.82 -72.08 80.94
N THR A 101 6.76 -71.37 80.55
CA THR A 101 6.16 -71.40 79.21
C THR A 101 6.40 -70.05 78.52
N PRO A 102 7.61 -69.81 77.99
CA PRO A 102 7.96 -68.51 77.44
C PRO A 102 7.19 -68.23 76.14
N PHE A 103 6.85 -66.98 75.89
CA PHE A 103 6.08 -66.56 74.71
C PHE A 103 6.43 -65.12 74.29
N TYR A 104 6.05 -64.73 73.08
CA TYR A 104 6.32 -63.38 72.57
C TYR A 104 5.16 -62.43 72.82
N ARG A 105 5.48 -61.22 73.24
CA ARG A 105 4.60 -60.05 73.18
C ARG A 105 5.16 -59.10 72.11
N ILE A 106 4.43 -58.95 71.01
CA ILE A 106 4.80 -58.09 69.90
C ILE A 106 3.92 -56.84 69.97
N GLU A 107 4.51 -55.69 70.28
CA GLU A 107 3.80 -54.40 70.25
C GLU A 107 3.95 -53.76 68.87
N ILE A 108 2.82 -53.29 68.33
CA ILE A 108 2.74 -52.67 67.01
C ILE A 108 2.15 -51.27 67.24
N PRO A 109 2.93 -50.20 67.11
CA PRO A 109 2.41 -48.84 67.24
C PRO A 109 1.40 -48.52 66.12
N SER A 110 0.60 -47.49 66.33
CA SER A 110 -0.12 -46.85 65.22
C SER A 110 0.90 -46.28 64.27
N GLY A 111 0.89 -46.70 63.00
CA GLY A 111 1.89 -46.25 62.05
C GLY A 111 1.68 -44.80 61.61
N ASP A 112 2.78 -44.13 61.30
CA ASP A 112 2.76 -42.72 60.89
C ASP A 112 2.42 -42.53 59.40
N HIS A 113 2.80 -43.51 58.56
CA HIS A 113 2.67 -43.47 57.11
C HIS A 113 1.49 -44.31 56.61
N LYS A 114 0.29 -44.07 57.17
CA LYS A 114 -0.92 -44.80 56.79
C LYS A 114 -1.38 -44.36 55.40
N PRO A 115 -1.90 -45.27 54.56
CA PRO A 115 -2.28 -46.63 54.91
C PRO A 115 -1.16 -47.66 54.64
N TYR A 116 -0.98 -48.57 55.59
CA TYR A 116 -0.15 -49.76 55.46
C TYR A 116 -0.88 -50.84 54.66
N SER A 117 -0.12 -51.61 53.90
CA SER A 117 -0.61 -52.75 53.12
C SER A 117 0.31 -53.94 53.26
N THR A 118 -0.21 -55.11 52.92
CA THR A 118 0.64 -56.28 52.66
C THR A 118 1.36 -56.10 51.33
N PHE A 119 2.43 -56.85 51.08
CA PHE A 119 3.09 -56.89 49.76
C PHE A 119 2.13 -57.17 48.58
N LYS A 120 0.99 -57.82 48.82
CA LYS A 120 -0.04 -58.10 47.80
C LYS A 120 -1.00 -56.92 47.57
N GLY A 121 -0.84 -55.80 48.28
CA GLY A 121 -1.74 -54.64 48.21
C GLY A 121 -3.04 -54.82 48.99
N THR A 122 -3.06 -55.71 49.99
CA THR A 122 -4.23 -55.86 50.87
C THR A 122 -4.15 -54.84 52.01
N TYR A 123 -5.21 -54.03 52.15
CA TYR A 123 -5.32 -53.03 53.20
C TYR A 123 -6.32 -53.48 54.25
N LEU A 124 -5.88 -53.58 55.50
CA LEU A 124 -6.67 -54.05 56.63
C LEU A 124 -6.58 -53.07 57.79
N ILE A 125 -7.61 -53.02 58.61
CA ILE A 125 -7.64 -52.29 59.88
C ILE A 125 -8.19 -53.22 60.97
N ARG A 126 -7.70 -53.09 62.20
CA ARG A 126 -8.22 -53.90 63.30
C ARG A 126 -9.67 -53.51 63.63
N GLY A 127 -10.53 -54.53 63.72
CA GLY A 127 -11.87 -54.46 64.27
C GLY A 127 -11.97 -55.19 65.60
N ASP A 128 -13.19 -55.44 66.05
CA ASP A 128 -13.47 -56.19 67.28
C ASP A 128 -13.17 -57.69 67.07
N GLY A 129 -11.97 -58.12 67.46
CA GLY A 129 -11.51 -59.51 67.35
C GLY A 129 -11.22 -60.01 65.92
N ARG A 130 -11.18 -59.11 64.92
CA ARG A 130 -10.90 -59.49 63.53
C ARG A 130 -10.29 -58.37 62.71
N ASN A 131 -9.58 -58.74 61.65
CA ASN A 131 -9.07 -57.79 60.66
C ASN A 131 -10.17 -57.47 59.63
N LEU A 132 -10.43 -56.18 59.41
CA LEU A 132 -11.45 -55.70 58.48
C LEU A 132 -10.78 -55.08 57.24
N PRO A 133 -11.27 -55.35 56.02
CA PRO A 133 -10.77 -54.69 54.83
C PRO A 133 -11.08 -53.18 54.87
N LEU A 134 -10.06 -52.38 54.58
CA LEU A 134 -10.25 -50.95 54.35
C LEU A 134 -10.95 -50.75 53.00
N ASN A 135 -12.19 -50.27 53.03
CA ASN A 135 -12.93 -49.98 51.81
C ASN A 135 -12.37 -48.73 51.10
N ARG A 136 -12.75 -48.53 49.83
CA ARG A 136 -12.24 -47.43 48.99
C ARG A 136 -12.42 -46.05 49.63
N GLY A 137 -13.56 -45.80 50.28
CA GLY A 137 -13.85 -44.52 50.92
C GLY A 137 -12.94 -44.25 52.12
N ARG A 138 -12.74 -45.26 52.99
CA ARG A 138 -11.83 -45.13 54.13
C ARG A 138 -10.37 -44.99 53.70
N LEU A 139 -9.94 -45.75 52.69
CA LEU A 139 -8.61 -45.59 52.11
C LEU A 139 -8.38 -44.18 51.59
N LEU A 140 -9.32 -43.64 50.81
CA LEU A 140 -9.23 -42.29 50.29
C LEU A 140 -9.11 -41.25 51.41
N ASN A 141 -9.91 -41.39 52.48
CA ASN A 141 -9.83 -40.48 53.61
C ASN A 141 -8.46 -40.53 54.30
N ILE A 142 -7.90 -41.72 54.52
CA ILE A 142 -6.57 -41.87 55.11
C ILE A 142 -5.51 -41.20 54.22
N PHE A 143 -5.55 -41.43 52.90
CA PHE A 143 -4.65 -40.76 51.96
C PHE A 143 -4.80 -39.24 51.97
N LEU A 144 -6.03 -38.73 52.05
CA LEU A 144 -6.30 -37.29 52.10
C LEU A 144 -5.86 -36.66 53.42
N GLU A 145 -5.96 -37.38 54.53
CA GLU A 145 -5.48 -36.93 55.84
C GLU A 145 -3.94 -36.87 55.86
N GLU A 146 -3.27 -37.90 55.36
CA GLU A 146 -1.80 -37.96 55.30
C GLU A 146 -1.22 -36.91 54.32
N GLN A 147 -1.85 -36.74 53.15
CA GLN A 147 -1.37 -35.82 52.11
C GLN A 147 -2.01 -34.42 52.19
N GLY A 148 -2.93 -34.21 53.13
CA GLY A 148 -3.79 -33.03 53.21
C GLY A 148 -3.01 -31.74 53.36
N GLU A 149 -2.03 -31.70 54.26
CA GLU A 149 -1.19 -30.50 54.45
C GLU A 149 -0.40 -30.15 53.19
N THR A 150 0.20 -31.14 52.52
CA THR A 150 0.96 -30.93 51.29
C THR A 150 0.05 -30.40 50.18
N PHE A 151 -1.15 -30.97 50.05
CA PHE A 151 -2.14 -30.50 49.09
C PHE A 151 -2.57 -29.06 49.37
N ILE A 152 -2.93 -28.74 50.61
CA ILE A 152 -3.38 -27.40 51.01
C ILE A 152 -2.26 -26.37 50.81
N ASN A 153 -1.02 -26.71 51.16
CA ASN A 153 0.12 -25.81 50.96
C ASN A 153 0.37 -25.53 49.46
N ARG A 154 0.34 -26.56 48.61
CA ARG A 154 0.47 -26.39 47.15
C ARG A 154 -0.70 -25.61 46.57
N PHE A 155 -1.92 -25.88 47.02
CA PHE A 155 -3.11 -25.18 46.58
C PHE A 155 -3.04 -23.69 46.94
N LYS A 156 -2.70 -23.39 48.20
CA LYS A 156 -2.51 -22.00 48.66
C LYS A 156 -1.46 -21.28 47.82
N LYS A 157 -0.31 -21.92 47.57
CA LYS A 157 0.75 -21.32 46.76
C LYS A 157 0.30 -21.03 45.32
N ALA A 158 -0.42 -21.97 44.71
CA ALA A 158 -0.96 -21.77 43.37
C ALA A 158 -1.98 -20.61 43.31
N THR A 159 -2.80 -20.44 44.35
CA THR A 159 -3.75 -19.32 44.45
C THR A 159 -3.02 -17.98 44.64
N GLU A 160 -1.99 -17.94 45.49
CA GLU A 160 -1.15 -16.73 45.66
C GLU A 160 -0.49 -16.31 44.34
N ASP A 161 0.05 -17.27 43.58
CA ASP A 161 0.68 -17.00 42.28
C ASP A 161 -0.37 -16.52 41.25
N LEU A 162 -1.59 -17.08 41.27
CA LEU A 162 -2.70 -16.65 40.42
C LEU A 162 -3.15 -15.23 40.75
N GLU A 163 -3.29 -14.87 42.03
CA GLU A 163 -3.62 -13.52 42.48
C GLU A 163 -2.56 -12.50 42.01
N GLY A 164 -1.27 -12.86 42.11
CA GLY A 164 -0.18 -12.04 41.59
C GLY A 164 -0.30 -11.77 40.08
N ASN A 165 -0.56 -12.81 39.28
CA ASN A 165 -0.74 -12.67 37.84
C ASN A 165 -1.94 -11.80 37.47
N ILE A 166 -3.05 -11.90 38.21
CA ILE A 166 -4.24 -11.06 38.00
C ILE A 166 -3.94 -9.59 38.32
N ALA A 167 -3.20 -9.32 39.38
CA ALA A 167 -2.78 -7.96 39.73
C ALA A 167 -1.88 -7.35 38.64
N GLU A 168 -0.92 -8.13 38.12
CA GLU A 168 -0.07 -7.71 37.01
C GLU A 168 -0.88 -7.43 35.74
N LEU A 169 -1.82 -8.32 35.39
CA LEU A 169 -2.73 -8.11 34.26
C LEU A 169 -3.54 -6.81 34.43
N GLY A 170 -4.05 -6.54 35.64
CA GLY A 170 -4.76 -5.31 35.96
C GLY A 170 -3.89 -4.06 35.69
N SER A 171 -2.64 -4.07 36.15
CA SER A 171 -1.70 -2.96 35.90
C SER A 171 -1.40 -2.76 34.41
N HIS A 172 -1.32 -3.85 33.64
CA HIS A 172 -1.08 -3.78 32.20
C HIS A 172 -2.28 -3.20 31.44
N ILE A 173 -3.50 -3.56 31.86
CA ILE A 173 -4.75 -3.00 31.31
C ILE A 173 -4.82 -1.50 31.59
N GLU A 174 -4.50 -1.06 32.81
CA GLU A 174 -4.48 0.36 33.17
C GLU A 174 -3.49 1.16 32.32
N ALA A 175 -2.26 0.68 32.19
CA ALA A 175 -1.25 1.30 31.32
C ALA A 175 -1.64 1.30 29.83
N THR A 176 -2.45 0.33 29.39
CA THR A 176 -2.97 0.29 28.03
C THR A 176 -4.10 1.30 27.83
N ASN A 177 -4.98 1.45 28.82
CA ASN A 177 -6.04 2.45 28.80
C ASN A 177 -5.48 3.87 28.76
N GLU A 178 -4.45 4.18 29.54
CA GLU A 178 -3.78 5.49 29.48
C GLU A 178 -3.25 5.81 28.07
N LYS A 179 -2.70 4.80 27.37
CA LYS A 179 -2.26 4.96 25.99
C LYS A 179 -3.43 5.18 25.03
N ILE A 180 -4.54 4.47 25.24
CA ILE A 180 -5.76 4.66 24.44
C ILE A 180 -6.27 6.10 24.60
N ASP A 181 -6.33 6.61 25.83
CA ASP A 181 -6.74 7.99 26.11
C ASP A 181 -5.83 9.01 25.38
N MET A 182 -4.51 8.79 25.40
CA MET A 182 -3.58 9.62 24.63
C MET A 182 -3.83 9.54 23.11
N PHE A 183 -4.13 8.34 22.60
CA PHE A 183 -4.47 8.15 21.19
C PHE A 183 -5.77 8.86 20.81
N GLU A 184 -6.81 8.80 21.66
CA GLU A 184 -8.07 9.50 21.45
C GLU A 184 -7.84 11.02 21.39
N HIS A 185 -7.06 11.58 22.32
CA HIS A 185 -6.70 12.99 22.29
C HIS A 185 -5.97 13.39 21.00
N ASN A 186 -4.97 12.62 20.57
CA ASN A 186 -4.25 12.90 19.32
C ASN A 186 -5.15 12.84 18.08
N ILE A 187 -6.14 11.95 18.06
CA ILE A 187 -7.11 11.86 16.95
C ILE A 187 -8.00 13.10 16.91
N VAL A 188 -8.46 13.57 18.08
CA VAL A 188 -9.27 14.79 18.18
C VAL A 188 -8.48 16.00 17.68
N ASP A 189 -7.24 16.17 18.15
CA ASP A 189 -6.39 17.29 17.74
C ASP A 189 -6.14 17.26 16.21
N LEU A 190 -5.81 16.08 15.66
CA LEU A 190 -5.61 15.91 14.22
C LEU A 190 -6.89 16.22 13.41
N GLN A 191 -8.06 15.85 13.93
CA GLN A 191 -9.33 16.12 13.30
C GLN A 191 -9.64 17.61 13.27
N ASP A 192 -9.34 18.33 14.36
CA ASP A 192 -9.53 19.78 14.44
C ASP A 192 -8.59 20.51 13.48
N ASP A 193 -7.31 20.15 13.45
CA ASP A 193 -6.32 20.71 12.51
C ASP A 193 -6.76 20.49 11.05
N LEU A 194 -7.17 19.26 10.71
CA LEU A 194 -7.63 18.95 9.35
C LEU A 194 -8.90 19.72 8.99
N SER A 195 -9.80 19.96 9.95
CA SER A 195 -11.02 20.75 9.74
C SER A 195 -10.69 22.21 9.39
N VAL A 196 -9.69 22.79 10.08
CA VAL A 196 -9.19 24.14 9.80
C VAL A 196 -8.57 24.21 8.40
N ASP A 197 -7.70 23.26 8.05
CA ASP A 197 -7.06 23.21 6.74
C ASP A 197 -8.08 23.08 5.60
N ILE A 198 -9.10 22.22 5.78
CA ILE A 198 -10.18 22.05 4.79
C ILE A 198 -10.96 23.36 4.61
N GLN A 199 -11.28 24.07 5.69
CA GLN A 199 -11.95 25.37 5.63
C GLN A 199 -11.13 26.39 4.85
N GLU A 200 -9.82 26.45 5.09
CA GLU A 200 -8.92 27.35 4.36
C GLU A 200 -8.85 27.02 2.86
N ILE A 201 -8.71 25.73 2.52
CA ILE A 201 -8.70 25.28 1.11
C ILE A 201 -10.01 25.65 0.43
N ILE A 202 -11.15 25.42 1.07
CA ILE A 202 -12.47 25.78 0.53
C ILE A 202 -12.55 27.30 0.28
N GLY A 203 -12.07 28.11 1.23
CA GLY A 203 -11.99 29.57 1.08
C GLY A 203 -11.14 29.98 -0.14
N ASN A 204 -9.92 29.45 -0.24
CA ASN A 204 -9.01 29.74 -1.34
C ASN A 204 -9.57 29.32 -2.71
N VAL A 205 -10.24 28.15 -2.78
CA VAL A 205 -10.90 27.68 -4.01
C VAL A 205 -12.07 28.58 -4.38
N HIS A 206 -12.85 29.03 -3.40
CA HIS A 206 -13.95 29.96 -3.63
C HIS A 206 -13.46 31.31 -4.17
N ASP A 207 -12.41 31.87 -3.57
CA ASP A 207 -11.80 33.13 -4.00
C ASP A 207 -11.19 33.02 -5.41
N LEU A 208 -10.49 31.92 -5.69
CA LEU A 208 -9.96 31.65 -7.03
C LEU A 208 -11.08 31.52 -8.06
N THR A 209 -12.19 30.87 -7.70
CA THR A 209 -13.36 30.72 -8.57
C THR A 209 -13.97 32.08 -8.89
N ASN A 210 -14.18 32.92 -7.88
CA ASN A 210 -14.74 34.26 -8.05
C ASN A 210 -13.81 35.14 -8.91
N ARG A 211 -12.50 35.09 -8.66
CA ARG A 211 -11.53 35.83 -9.47
C ARG A 211 -11.53 35.35 -10.91
N THR A 212 -11.56 34.05 -11.14
CA THR A 212 -11.58 33.48 -12.50
C THR A 212 -12.87 33.86 -13.24
N ALA A 213 -14.02 33.87 -12.55
CA ALA A 213 -15.28 34.32 -13.12
C ALA A 213 -15.23 35.80 -13.52
N TYR A 214 -14.66 36.67 -12.66
CA TYR A 214 -14.48 38.09 -12.96
C TYR A 214 -13.56 38.33 -14.16
N GLU A 215 -12.41 37.64 -14.21
CA GLU A 215 -11.49 37.76 -15.35
C GLU A 215 -12.12 37.27 -16.66
N LEU A 216 -12.92 36.20 -16.63
CA LEU A 216 -13.65 35.72 -17.80
C LEU A 216 -14.69 36.75 -18.27
N ASP A 217 -15.43 37.37 -17.36
CA ASP A 217 -16.41 38.41 -17.69
C ASP A 217 -15.73 39.62 -18.36
N ASN A 218 -14.60 40.08 -17.82
CA ASN A 218 -13.79 41.14 -18.42
C ASN A 218 -13.29 40.76 -19.83
N ILE A 219 -12.86 39.51 -20.03
CA ILE A 219 -12.44 39.02 -21.34
C ILE A 219 -13.61 39.05 -22.32
N PHE A 220 -14.80 38.57 -21.93
CA PHE A 220 -15.98 38.60 -22.79
C PHE A 220 -16.41 40.02 -23.15
N GLU A 221 -16.36 40.95 -22.20
CA GLU A 221 -16.64 42.37 -22.46
C GLU A 221 -15.60 42.97 -23.43
N SER A 222 -14.32 42.67 -23.25
CA SER A 222 -13.25 43.12 -24.14
C SER A 222 -13.42 42.57 -25.56
N ILE A 223 -13.77 41.29 -25.71
CA ILE A 223 -14.07 40.67 -27.02
C ILE A 223 -15.24 41.40 -27.68
N LYS A 224 -16.34 41.61 -26.95
CA LYS A 224 -17.52 42.32 -27.47
C LYS A 224 -17.21 43.75 -27.90
N ASN A 225 -16.41 44.47 -27.13
CA ASN A 225 -15.97 45.83 -27.49
C ASN A 225 -15.08 45.83 -28.73
N THR A 226 -14.20 44.83 -28.87
CA THR A 226 -13.34 44.66 -30.04
C THR A 226 -14.15 44.35 -31.29
N GLU A 227 -15.18 43.51 -31.18
CA GLU A 227 -16.12 43.20 -32.26
C GLU A 227 -16.86 44.46 -32.74
N ASN A 228 -17.43 45.23 -31.80
CA ASN A 228 -18.11 46.49 -32.13
C ASN A 228 -17.17 47.48 -32.84
N LEU A 229 -15.93 47.62 -32.37
CA LEU A 229 -14.94 48.52 -32.97
C LEU A 229 -14.53 48.04 -34.39
N ALA A 230 -14.41 46.73 -34.58
CA ALA A 230 -14.13 46.16 -35.90
C ALA A 230 -15.27 46.45 -36.89
N ASP A 231 -16.53 46.31 -36.46
CA ASP A 231 -17.70 46.64 -37.27
C ASP A 231 -17.77 48.14 -37.61
N GLU A 232 -17.51 49.03 -36.65
CA GLU A 232 -17.47 50.48 -36.88
C GLU A 232 -16.36 50.86 -37.87
N THR A 233 -15.19 50.25 -37.74
CA THR A 233 -14.05 50.45 -38.65
C THR A 233 -14.37 49.94 -40.05
N LEU A 234 -15.05 48.80 -40.15
CA LEU A 234 -15.49 48.23 -41.43
C LEU A 234 -16.48 49.16 -42.12
N ASN A 235 -17.50 49.64 -41.40
CA ASN A 235 -18.50 50.56 -41.94
C ASN A 235 -17.87 51.88 -42.40
N THR A 236 -16.98 52.46 -41.59
CA THR A 236 -16.26 53.69 -41.96
C THR A 236 -15.41 53.46 -43.22
N SER A 237 -14.75 52.31 -43.31
CA SER A 237 -13.96 51.95 -44.49
C SER A 237 -14.84 51.82 -45.73
N LEU A 238 -15.98 51.13 -45.63
CA LEU A 238 -16.95 51.00 -46.72
C LEU A 238 -17.46 52.37 -47.20
N ASP A 239 -17.83 53.26 -46.29
CA ASP A 239 -18.25 54.63 -46.61
C ASP A 239 -17.13 55.41 -47.32
N THR A 240 -15.88 55.25 -46.87
CA THR A 240 -14.74 55.91 -47.53
C THR A 240 -14.51 55.37 -48.94
N PHE A 241 -14.65 54.06 -49.14
CA PHE A 241 -14.53 53.43 -50.45
C PHE A 241 -15.63 53.94 -51.40
N GLU A 242 -16.88 54.01 -50.95
CA GLU A 242 -18.00 54.53 -51.76
C GLU A 242 -17.76 55.99 -52.18
N ASN A 243 -17.29 56.82 -51.24
CA ASN A 243 -16.95 58.22 -51.54
C ASN A 243 -15.79 58.36 -52.54
N VAL A 244 -14.78 57.50 -52.44
CA VAL A 244 -13.65 57.47 -53.38
C VAL A 244 -14.13 57.02 -54.77
N GLU A 245 -14.95 55.98 -54.84
CA GLU A 245 -15.53 55.46 -56.08
C GLU A 245 -16.36 56.53 -56.80
N LYS A 246 -17.17 57.28 -56.05
CA LYS A 246 -17.91 58.43 -56.58
C LYS A 246 -16.99 59.52 -57.15
N LYS A 247 -15.94 59.91 -56.42
CA LYS A 247 -14.97 60.91 -56.90
C LYS A 247 -14.21 60.46 -58.13
N ILE A 248 -13.83 59.18 -58.21
CA ILE A 248 -13.21 58.61 -59.41
C ILE A 248 -14.15 58.75 -60.60
N SER A 249 -15.44 58.43 -60.42
CA SER A 249 -16.45 58.57 -61.48
C SER A 249 -16.64 60.03 -61.94
N GLU A 250 -16.63 60.99 -61.01
CA GLU A 250 -16.70 62.43 -61.33
C GLU A 250 -15.46 62.88 -62.12
N MET A 251 -14.25 62.50 -61.67
CA MET A 251 -13.00 62.82 -62.37
C MET A 251 -12.95 62.22 -63.79
N GLU A 252 -13.44 61.00 -63.98
CA GLU A 252 -13.50 60.39 -65.31
C GLU A 252 -14.36 61.22 -66.26
N ASN A 253 -15.49 61.73 -65.79
CA ASN A 253 -16.35 62.62 -66.59
C ASN A 253 -15.64 63.94 -66.94
N ASP A 254 -15.00 64.59 -65.97
CA ASP A 254 -14.26 65.84 -66.18
C ASP A 254 -13.10 65.67 -67.18
N ILE A 255 -12.39 64.54 -67.12
CA ILE A 255 -11.32 64.20 -68.08
C ILE A 255 -11.90 64.05 -69.49
N GLN A 256 -13.06 63.40 -69.65
CA GLN A 256 -13.70 63.27 -70.95
C GLN A 256 -14.13 64.64 -71.50
N GLU A 257 -14.71 65.50 -70.67
CA GLU A 257 -15.10 66.84 -71.08
C GLU A 257 -13.88 67.68 -71.50
N THR A 258 -12.83 67.67 -70.67
CA THR A 258 -11.57 68.39 -70.96
C THR A 258 -10.95 67.90 -72.28
N LYS A 259 -11.00 66.60 -72.55
CA LYS A 259 -10.53 66.01 -73.82
C LYS A 259 -11.35 66.53 -75.01
N LEU A 260 -12.67 66.63 -74.89
CA LEU A 260 -13.53 67.18 -75.93
C LEU A 260 -13.20 68.66 -76.21
N VAL A 261 -13.08 69.46 -75.15
CA VAL A 261 -12.73 70.89 -75.26
C VAL A 261 -11.35 71.08 -75.88
N THR A 262 -10.35 70.32 -75.44
CA THR A 262 -8.98 70.40 -75.97
C THR A 262 -8.94 70.07 -77.45
N ASN A 263 -9.64 69.01 -77.87
CA ASN A 263 -9.74 68.64 -79.28
C ASN A 263 -10.42 69.72 -80.13
N ALA A 264 -11.50 70.32 -79.61
CA ALA A 264 -12.20 71.41 -80.29
C ALA A 264 -11.32 72.66 -80.46
N ILE A 265 -10.54 73.02 -79.45
CA ILE A 265 -9.60 74.15 -79.51
C ILE A 265 -8.49 73.89 -80.54
N LEU A 266 -7.88 72.70 -80.51
CA LEU A 266 -6.85 72.32 -81.48
C LEU A 266 -7.39 72.40 -82.92
N GLN A 267 -8.62 71.92 -83.14
CA GLN A 267 -9.29 71.99 -84.43
C GLN A 267 -9.57 73.45 -84.87
N HIS A 268 -10.05 74.30 -83.96
CA HIS A 268 -10.37 75.70 -84.28
C HIS A 268 -9.12 76.54 -84.62
N LEU A 269 -8.02 76.35 -83.88
CA LEU A 269 -6.77 77.08 -84.10
C LEU A 269 -5.95 76.56 -85.29
N GLY A 270 -6.39 75.47 -85.94
CA GLY A 270 -5.65 74.82 -87.02
C GLY A 270 -4.29 74.25 -86.57
N ILE A 271 -4.14 74.00 -85.27
CA ILE A 271 -2.89 73.51 -84.68
C ILE A 271 -2.93 71.99 -84.69
N GLU A 272 -1.97 71.38 -85.37
CA GLU A 272 -1.82 69.93 -85.37
C GLU A 272 -1.56 69.42 -83.95
N HIS A 273 -2.25 68.33 -83.59
CA HIS A 273 -2.16 67.77 -82.24
C HIS A 273 -0.67 67.50 -81.89
N PRO A 274 -0.16 67.94 -80.72
CA PRO A 274 1.27 67.89 -80.39
C PRO A 274 1.93 66.51 -80.56
N ASN A 275 1.20 65.43 -80.25
CA ASN A 275 1.67 64.06 -80.50
C ASN A 275 1.89 63.75 -82.00
N ILE A 276 1.06 64.29 -82.89
CA ILE A 276 1.22 64.11 -84.35
C ILE A 276 2.45 64.91 -84.81
N THR A 277 2.57 66.17 -84.39
CA THR A 277 3.74 67.04 -84.68
C THR A 277 5.05 66.36 -84.28
N ARG A 278 5.13 65.87 -83.03
CA ARG A 278 6.32 65.15 -82.51
C ARG A 278 6.63 63.88 -83.30
N SER A 279 5.59 63.18 -83.78
CA SER A 279 5.76 61.98 -84.59
C SER A 279 6.33 62.31 -85.98
N LYS A 280 5.95 63.43 -86.59
CA LYS A 280 6.51 63.89 -87.88
C LYS A 280 8.00 64.25 -87.75
N GLU A 281 8.35 64.99 -86.71
CA GLU A 281 9.75 65.38 -86.43
C GLU A 281 10.65 64.15 -86.24
N TYR A 282 10.13 63.12 -85.56
CA TYR A 282 10.84 61.86 -85.37
C TYR A 282 11.12 61.15 -86.70
N ILE A 283 10.13 61.09 -87.61
CA ILE A 283 10.29 60.51 -88.95
C ILE A 283 11.33 61.27 -89.77
N ASP A 284 11.24 62.61 -89.84
CA ASP A 284 12.19 63.44 -90.60
C ASP A 284 13.63 63.25 -90.09
N SER A 285 13.83 63.23 -88.78
CA SER A 285 15.14 63.01 -88.15
C SER A 285 15.74 61.64 -88.51
N LEU A 286 14.93 60.57 -88.48
CA LEU A 286 15.36 59.22 -88.84
C LEU A 286 15.77 59.11 -90.31
N VAL A 287 14.95 59.66 -91.21
CA VAL A 287 15.24 59.69 -92.65
C VAL A 287 16.56 60.43 -92.91
N ARG A 288 16.80 61.59 -92.29
CA ARG A 288 18.07 62.31 -92.50
C ARG A 288 19.28 61.53 -91.99
N THR A 289 19.17 60.92 -90.83
CA THR A 289 20.29 60.26 -90.15
C THR A 289 20.74 58.99 -90.87
N LEU A 290 19.80 58.23 -91.42
CA LEU A 290 20.08 56.91 -92.00
C LEU A 290 20.57 56.96 -93.45
N TYR A 291 20.43 58.10 -94.13
CA TYR A 291 20.80 58.24 -95.53
C TYR A 291 22.25 57.86 -95.82
N LYS A 292 23.20 58.32 -95.00
CA LYS A 292 24.63 58.04 -95.19
C LYS A 292 24.93 56.53 -95.21
N ASN A 293 24.27 55.77 -94.34
CA ASN A 293 24.49 54.33 -94.21
C ASN A 293 23.84 53.55 -95.37
N TYR A 294 22.59 53.89 -95.71
CA TYR A 294 21.85 53.21 -96.77
C TYR A 294 22.35 53.57 -98.16
N LYS A 295 22.83 54.80 -98.36
CA LYS A 295 23.40 55.26 -99.64
C LYS A 295 24.47 54.30 -100.17
N GLU A 296 25.47 53.95 -99.35
CA GLU A 296 26.56 53.07 -99.78
C GLU A 296 26.07 51.65 -100.10
N LEU A 297 25.11 51.14 -99.32
CA LEU A 297 24.50 49.83 -99.55
C LEU A 297 23.71 49.81 -100.86
N ILE A 298 22.93 50.85 -101.14
CA ILE A 298 22.12 50.98 -102.35
C ILE A 298 23.02 51.11 -103.59
N ILE A 299 24.07 51.94 -103.54
CA ILE A 299 25.04 52.07 -104.64
C ILE A 299 25.76 50.75 -104.94
N LYS A 300 26.06 49.94 -103.93
CA LYS A 300 26.63 48.58 -104.13
C LYS A 300 25.62 47.59 -104.70
N LYS A 301 24.34 47.73 -104.33
CA LYS A 301 23.25 46.83 -104.74
C LYS A 301 22.84 47.06 -106.19
N LEU A 302 22.95 48.30 -106.68
CA LEU A 302 22.57 48.68 -108.04
C LEU A 302 23.81 48.73 -108.94
N ASP A 303 23.73 48.18 -110.15
CA ASP A 303 24.85 48.12 -111.09
C ASP A 303 24.92 49.43 -111.90
N SER A 304 25.83 50.34 -111.51
CA SER A 304 25.97 51.71 -112.06
C SER A 304 24.68 52.56 -112.02
N PRO A 305 24.11 52.84 -110.83
CA PRO A 305 22.84 53.55 -110.70
C PRO A 305 22.96 55.04 -111.03
N THR A 306 21.87 55.57 -111.57
CA THR A 306 21.66 57.02 -111.65
C THR A 306 21.31 57.61 -110.28
N LYS A 307 21.55 58.90 -110.09
CA LYS A 307 21.21 59.63 -108.86
C LYS A 307 19.75 59.40 -108.44
N GLN A 308 18.83 59.43 -109.40
CA GLN A 308 17.40 59.27 -109.16
C GLN A 308 17.02 57.87 -108.65
N GLN A 309 17.66 56.82 -109.19
CA GLN A 309 17.44 55.44 -108.74
C GLN A 309 17.88 55.22 -107.28
N VAL A 310 18.96 55.88 -106.84
CA VAL A 310 19.43 55.79 -105.46
C VAL A 310 18.44 56.45 -104.49
N ILE A 311 17.86 57.59 -104.87
CA ILE A 311 16.88 58.32 -104.04
C ILE A 311 15.56 57.53 -103.94
N GLU A 312 15.06 56.97 -105.05
CA GLU A 312 13.84 56.17 -105.04
C GLU A 312 13.98 54.88 -104.21
N GLU A 313 15.09 54.15 -104.37
CA GLU A 313 15.34 52.96 -103.57
C GLU A 313 15.51 53.32 -102.08
N TYR A 314 16.16 54.46 -101.78
CA TYR A 314 16.30 54.94 -100.41
C TYR A 314 14.95 55.26 -99.76
N GLN A 315 14.06 55.93 -100.49
CA GLN A 315 12.70 56.22 -100.05
C GLN A 315 11.93 54.93 -99.74
N ASN A 316 12.01 53.93 -100.63
CA ASN A 316 11.33 52.66 -100.44
C ASN A 316 11.83 51.90 -99.21
N GLU A 317 13.15 51.87 -98.98
CA GLU A 317 13.73 51.23 -97.80
C GLU A 317 13.32 51.94 -96.50
N MET A 318 13.30 53.27 -96.48
CA MET A 318 12.86 54.05 -95.31
C MET A 318 11.39 53.83 -94.99
N ILE A 319 10.52 53.84 -96.01
CA ILE A 319 9.09 53.56 -95.85
C ILE A 319 8.88 52.15 -95.29
N LYS A 320 9.58 51.16 -95.84
CA LYS A 320 9.48 49.75 -95.40
C LYS A 320 9.94 49.58 -93.95
N MET A 321 11.05 50.22 -93.57
CA MET A 321 11.60 50.17 -92.21
C MET A 321 10.64 50.78 -91.19
N LEU A 322 10.11 51.98 -91.47
CA LEU A 322 9.21 52.68 -90.55
C LEU A 322 7.86 51.97 -90.39
N LYS A 323 7.36 51.29 -91.43
CA LYS A 323 6.16 50.44 -91.34
C LYS A 323 6.35 49.28 -90.37
N TYR A 324 7.56 48.70 -90.32
CA TYR A 324 7.84 47.59 -89.41
C TYR A 324 8.13 48.08 -87.98
N ALA A 325 8.81 49.22 -87.82
CA ALA A 325 9.28 49.70 -86.54
C ALA A 325 8.24 50.51 -85.73
N THR A 326 7.16 50.98 -86.36
CA THR A 326 6.19 51.90 -85.73
C THR A 326 4.75 51.42 -85.88
N LYS A 327 3.86 51.86 -84.96
CA LYS A 327 2.41 51.67 -85.08
C LYS A 327 1.72 52.79 -85.87
N TYR A 328 2.47 53.59 -86.62
CA TYR A 328 1.90 54.68 -87.40
C TYR A 328 1.14 54.15 -88.61
N LYS A 329 0.07 54.86 -89.00
CA LYS A 329 -0.70 54.50 -90.21
C LYS A 329 0.20 54.60 -91.44
N GLU A 330 -0.01 53.68 -92.38
CA GLU A 330 0.84 53.51 -93.55
C GLU A 330 0.96 54.77 -94.41
N GLU A 331 -0.15 55.45 -94.64
CA GLU A 331 -0.22 56.74 -95.35
C GLU A 331 0.56 57.84 -94.63
N PHE A 332 0.49 57.89 -93.29
CA PHE A 332 1.22 58.88 -92.51
C PHE A 332 2.74 58.69 -92.63
N ILE A 333 3.21 57.45 -92.64
CA ILE A 333 4.62 57.14 -92.85
C ILE A 333 5.03 57.56 -94.26
N TYR A 334 4.26 57.17 -95.27
CA TYR A 334 4.56 57.45 -96.67
C TYR A 334 4.73 58.95 -96.95
N GLU A 335 3.75 59.76 -96.55
CA GLU A 335 3.75 61.21 -96.79
C GLU A 335 4.92 61.92 -96.07
N ASN A 336 5.18 61.57 -94.82
CA ASN A 336 6.23 62.24 -94.04
C ASN A 336 7.64 61.79 -94.45
N VAL A 337 7.84 60.54 -94.86
CA VAL A 337 9.13 60.10 -95.43
C VAL A 337 9.39 60.80 -96.76
N LYS A 338 8.39 60.83 -97.64
CA LYS A 338 8.50 61.53 -98.93
C LYS A 338 8.83 63.02 -98.72
N SER A 339 8.10 63.70 -97.85
CA SER A 339 8.35 65.11 -97.53
C SER A 339 9.73 65.35 -96.91
N ALA A 340 10.22 64.42 -96.08
CA ALA A 340 11.56 64.52 -95.52
C ALA A 340 12.63 64.41 -96.60
N ILE A 341 12.51 63.43 -97.52
CA ILE A 341 13.43 63.19 -98.63
C ILE A 341 13.44 64.37 -99.61
N GLU A 342 12.29 64.95 -99.95
CA GLU A 342 12.21 66.16 -100.79
C GLU A 342 13.01 67.35 -100.22
N LYS A 343 13.17 67.39 -98.89
CA LYS A 343 13.93 68.42 -98.16
C LYS A 343 15.38 68.03 -97.90
N MET A 344 15.87 66.92 -98.46
CA MET A 344 17.26 66.49 -98.32
C MET A 344 18.12 66.99 -99.48
N ASP A 345 19.38 67.27 -99.17
CA ASP A 345 20.39 67.60 -100.18
C ASP A 345 21.12 66.32 -100.62
N PHE A 346 21.08 66.03 -101.92
CA PHE A 346 21.66 64.84 -102.54
C PHE A 346 22.81 65.18 -103.51
N SER A 347 23.43 66.35 -103.37
CA SER A 347 24.55 66.80 -104.22
C SER A 347 25.75 65.83 -104.21
N ASP A 348 25.88 65.04 -103.15
CA ASP A 348 26.91 64.01 -103.01
C ASP A 348 26.71 62.78 -103.92
N LEU A 349 25.60 62.69 -104.66
CA LEU A 349 25.33 61.69 -105.70
C LEU A 349 25.66 62.18 -107.13
N ASP A 350 25.94 63.47 -107.34
CA ASP A 350 26.18 64.05 -108.68
C ASP A 350 27.37 63.39 -109.41
N LYS A 351 28.32 62.83 -108.65
CA LYS A 351 29.47 62.08 -109.21
C LYS A 351 29.07 60.80 -109.95
N LEU A 352 27.87 60.26 -109.71
CA LEU A 352 27.37 59.06 -110.41
C LEU A 352 26.97 59.36 -111.87
N GLU A 353 26.70 60.61 -112.23
CA GLU A 353 26.33 61.01 -113.60
C GLU A 353 27.54 61.21 -114.52
N SER A 354 28.76 61.27 -113.99
CA SER A 354 30.00 61.54 -114.75
C SER A 354 30.76 60.29 -115.24
N LYS A 355 30.15 59.10 -115.18
CA LYS A 355 30.75 57.80 -115.55
C LYS A 355 30.08 57.06 -116.72
N LYS A 356 29.28 57.75 -117.55
CA LYS A 356 28.87 57.26 -118.88
C LYS A 356 29.38 58.21 -119.96
N GLU A 357 30.65 58.05 -120.32
CA GLU A 357 31.12 58.11 -121.71
C GLU A 357 31.42 56.68 -122.16
#